data_AF-A0A0B3ABT7-F1
#
_entry.id   AF-A0A0B3ABT7-F1
#
_cell.length_a   1.000
_cell.length_b   1.000
_cell.length_c   1.000
_cell.angle_alpha   90.00
_cell.angle_beta   90.00
_cell.angle_gamma   90.00
#
_symmetry.space_group_name_H-M   'P 1'
#
loop_
_entity.id
_entity.type
_entity.pdbx_description
1 polymer ?
#
loop_
_entity_poly.entity_id
_entity_poly.type
_entity_poly.pdbx_seq_one_letter_code
_entity_poly.pdbx_strand_id
1 'polypeptide(L)' 'MVNVTLAIPEELHAKMRKHSEIRWSEVIRKTISEKVDHLDMLDRLSAKSKLTKRDVELLAKNIDGEVAKKLGLK' A
#
# COMPACT_ATOMS: atom_id res chain seq x y z
N MET A 1 -12.77 18.67 13.63
CA MET A 1 -12.62 17.22 13.33
C MET A 1 -13.91 16.73 12.71
N VAL A 2 -13.81 15.77 11.78
CA VAL A 2 -14.97 15.08 11.18
C VAL A 2 -15.07 13.69 11.83
N ASN A 3 -16.29 13.20 12.03
CA ASN A 3 -16.54 11.89 12.62
C ASN A 3 -16.75 10.84 11.52
N VAL A 4 -16.22 9.64 11.73
CA VAL A 4 -16.40 8.47 10.87
C VAL A 4 -16.97 7.34 11.71
N THR A 5 -18.09 6.76 11.28
CA THR A 5 -18.69 5.58 11.89
C THR A 5 -18.39 4.37 11.02
N LEU A 6 -17.82 3.32 11.60
CA LEU A 6 -17.43 2.10 10.89
C LEU A 6 -18.20 0.91 11.48
N ALA A 7 -18.78 0.11 10.59
CA ALA A 7 -19.31 -1.20 10.97
C ALA A 7 -18.14 -2.21 11.00
N ILE A 8 -18.04 -2.97 12.08
CA ILE A 8 -17.07 -4.06 12.22
C ILE A 8 -17.78 -5.35 12.65
N PRO A 9 -17.25 -6.53 12.31
CA PRO A 9 -17.81 -7.80 12.78
C PRO A 9 -17.90 -7.85 14.31
N GLU A 10 -18.99 -8.41 14.84
CA GLU A 10 -19.22 -8.47 16.29
C GLU A 10 -18.09 -9.18 17.04
N GLU A 11 -17.55 -10.25 16.46
CA GLU A 11 -16.43 -10.99 17.04
C GLU A 11 -15.17 -10.12 17.20
N LEU A 12 -14.90 -9.25 16.22
CA LEU A 12 -13.77 -8.32 16.28
C LEU A 12 -14.01 -7.27 17.36
N HIS A 13 -15.22 -6.71 17.42
CA HIS A 13 -15.59 -5.76 18.47
C HIS A 13 -15.46 -6.39 19.87
N ALA A 14 -15.86 -7.66 20.04
CA ALA A 14 -15.70 -8.37 21.29
C ALA A 14 -14.22 -8.53 21.69
N LYS A 15 -13.34 -8.86 20.74
CA LYS A 15 -11.88 -8.92 20.98
C LYS A 15 -11.31 -7.55 21.35
N MET A 16 -11.72 -6.50 20.64
CA MET A 16 -11.28 -5.12 20.94
C MET A 16 -11.70 -4.68 22.35
N ARG A 17 -12.94 -4.98 22.77
CA ARG A 17 -13.43 -4.67 24.12
C ARG A 17 -12.66 -5.40 25.22
N LYS A 18 -12.16 -6.63 24.97
CA LYS A 18 -11.30 -7.35 25.92
C LYS A 18 -9.97 -6.63 26.16
N HIS A 19 -9.52 -5.84 25.19
CA HIS A 19 -8.32 -5.03 25.23
C HIS A 19 -8.67 -3.54 25.35
N SER A 20 -9.41 -3.18 26.40
CA SER A 20 -9.89 -1.81 26.64
C SER A 20 -8.77 -0.82 26.98
N GLU A 21 -7.59 -1.31 27.36
CA GLU A 21 -6.37 -0.53 27.56
C GLU A 21 -5.88 0.14 26.27
N ILE A 22 -6.29 -0.38 25.12
CA ILE A 22 -5.88 0.14 23.80
C ILE A 22 -6.86 1.24 23.36
N ARG A 23 -6.30 2.39 22.97
CA ARG A 23 -7.05 3.47 22.31
C ARG A 23 -7.32 3.13 20.84
N TRP A 24 -8.29 2.25 20.60
CA TRP A 24 -8.62 1.75 19.27
C TRP A 24 -8.92 2.84 18.23
N SER A 25 -9.51 3.97 18.64
CA SER A 25 -9.73 5.11 17.75
C SER A 25 -8.42 5.73 17.21
N GLU A 26 -7.36 5.76 18.02
CA GLU A 26 -6.04 6.24 17.58
C GLU A 26 -5.40 5.25 16.61
N VAL A 27 -5.50 3.95 16.91
CA VAL A 27 -4.99 2.89 16.04
C VAL A 27 -5.63 2.99 14.66
N ILE A 28 -6.96 3.09 14.60
CA ILE A 28 -7.71 3.21 13.35
C ILE A 28 -7.32 4.50 12.61
N ARG A 29 -7.24 5.64 13.31
CA ARG A 29 -6.83 6.92 12.69
C ARG A 29 -5.46 6.81 12.03
N LYS A 30 -4.48 6.25 12.74
CA LYS A 30 -3.12 6.08 12.23
C LYS A 30 -3.10 5.18 10.99
N THR A 31 -3.76 4.02 11.04
CA THR A 31 -3.82 3.09 9.91
C THR A 31 -4.49 3.70 8.68
N ILE A 32 -5.58 4.45 8.88
CA ILE A 32 -6.25 5.15 7.76
C ILE A 32 -5.32 6.20 7.16
N SER A 33 -4.68 7.03 8.00
CA SER A 33 -3.74 8.07 7.53
C SER A 33 -2.61 7.48 6.71
N GLU A 34 -1.93 6.46 7.23
CA GLU A 34 -0.82 5.79 6.54
C GLU A 34 -1.27 5.19 5.20
N LYS A 35 -2.48 4.60 5.16
CA LYS A 35 -3.01 4.04 3.91
C LYS A 35 -3.31 5.12 2.88
N VAL A 36 -3.85 6.26 3.29
CA VAL A 36 -4.11 7.41 2.41
C VAL A 36 -2.79 7.98 1.90
N ASP A 37 -1.79 8.19 2.77
CA ASP A 37 -0.47 8.69 2.36
C ASP A 37 0.21 7.77 1.32
N HIS A 38 0.08 6.45 1.49
CA HIS A 38 0.57 5.49 0.50
C HIS A 38 -0.18 5.59 -0.84
N LEU A 39 -1.50 5.77 -0.82
CA LEU A 39 -2.29 5.95 -2.04
C LEU A 39 -1.91 7.26 -2.74
N ASP A 40 -1.77 8.36 -2.00
CA ASP A 40 -1.33 9.65 -2.54
C ASP A 40 0.08 9.57 -3.15
N MET A 41 0.99 8.81 -2.52
CA MET A 41 2.32 8.56 -3.07
C MET A 41 2.24 7.77 -4.40
N LEU A 42 1.43 6.71 -4.44
CA LEU A 42 1.22 5.92 -5.66
C LEU A 42 0.60 6.76 -6.77
N ASP A 43 -0.36 7.62 -6.44
CA ASP A 43 -0.99 8.53 -7.38
C ASP A 43 0.02 9.57 -7.90
N ARG A 44 0.90 10.13 -7.06
CA ARG A 44 1.97 11.04 -7.51
C ARG A 44 3.00 10.35 -8.40
N LEU A 45 3.39 9.12 -8.08
CA LEU A 45 4.34 8.34 -8.87
C LEU A 45 3.74 7.94 -10.23
N SER A 46 2.47 7.55 -10.24
CA SER A 46 1.75 7.17 -11.45
C SER A 46 1.33 8.38 -12.30
N ALA A 47 1.00 9.53 -11.70
CA ALA A 47 0.63 10.76 -12.41
C ALA A 47 1.77 11.29 -13.29
N LYS A 48 3.04 11.07 -12.90
CA LYS A 48 4.21 11.40 -13.73
C LYS A 48 4.57 10.31 -14.73
N SER A 49 4.04 9.10 -14.53
CA SER A 49 4.34 7.95 -15.36
C SER A 49 3.18 7.68 -16.31
N LYS A 50 3.28 8.18 -17.55
CA LYS A 50 2.55 7.59 -18.69
C LYS A 50 3.17 6.24 -19.06
N LEU A 51 3.37 5.36 -18.09
CA LEU A 51 3.91 4.02 -18.30
C LEU A 51 2.81 3.19 -18.94
N THR A 52 2.93 3.00 -20.24
CA THR A 52 2.10 2.08 -20.99
C THR A 52 2.55 0.64 -20.68
N LYS A 53 1.69 -0.35 -20.95
CA LYS A 53 2.08 -1.78 -20.83
C LYS A 53 3.36 -2.09 -21.61
N ARG A 54 3.57 -1.41 -22.74
CA ARG A 54 4.77 -1.54 -23.57
C ARG A 54 6.03 -1.04 -22.87
N ASP A 55 5.93 0.03 -22.08
CA ASP A 55 7.05 0.58 -21.32
C ASP A 55 7.46 -0.38 -20.18
N VAL A 56 6.48 -1.03 -19.54
CA VAL A 56 6.72 -2.08 -18.53
C VAL A 56 7.43 -3.29 -19.15
N GLU A 57 7.00 -3.74 -20.33
CA GLU A 57 7.64 -4.86 -21.05
C GLU A 57 9.07 -4.54 -21.50
N LEU A 58 9.33 -3.30 -21.96
CA LEU A 58 10.67 -2.86 -22.33
C LEU A 58 11.59 -2.78 -21.11
N LEU A 59 11.09 -2.27 -19.98
CA LEU A 59 11.84 -2.27 -18.72
C LEU A 59 12.16 -3.68 -18.23
N ALA A 60 11.19 -4.60 -18.27
CA ALA A 60 11.41 -6.00 -17.90
C ALA A 60 12.50 -6.65 -18.75
N LYS A 61 12.44 -6.49 -20.08
CA LYS A 61 13.48 -7.00 -20.99
C LYS A 61 14.87 -6.43 -20.73
N ASN A 62 14.95 -5.14 -20.38
CA ASN A 62 16.23 -4.50 -20.07
C ASN A 62 16.80 -5.01 -18.75
N ILE A 63 15.96 -5.21 -17.74
CA ILE A 63 16.37 -5.81 -16.45
C ILE A 63 16.84 -7.24 -16.67
N ASP A 64 16.09 -8.07 -17.39
CA ASP A 64 16.46 -9.46 -17.68
C ASP A 64 17.78 -9.55 -18.45
N GLY A 65 18.00 -8.64 -19.41
CA GLY A 65 19.24 -8.57 -20.19
C GLY A 65 20.46 -8.18 -19.33
N GLU A 66 20.30 -7.21 -18.44
CA GLU A 66 21.38 -6.77 -17.54
C GLU A 66 21.66 -7.79 -16.43
N VAL A 67 20.62 -8.45 -15.89
CA VAL A 67 20.76 -9.57 -14.95
C VAL A 67 21.45 -10.76 -15.62
N ALA A 68 21.08 -11.10 -16.85
CA ALA A 68 21.72 -12.19 -17.60
C ALA A 68 23.20 -11.92 -17.89
N LYS A 69 23.58 -10.69 -18.27
CA LYS A 69 24.99 -10.29 -18.41
C LYS A 69 25.76 -10.42 -17.10
N LYS A 70 25.16 -9.97 -15.99
CA LYS A 70 25.81 -9.99 -14.67
C LYS A 70 25.98 -11.40 -14.11
N LEU A 71 25.10 -12.33 -14.50
CA LEU A 71 25.15 -13.75 -14.15
C LEU A 71 25.93 -14.60 -15.17
N GLY A 72 26.51 -14.00 -16.22
CA GLY A 72 27.30 -14.71 -17.22
C GLY A 72 26.51 -15.70 -18.07
N LEU A 73 25.19 -15.49 -18.22
CA LEU A 73 24.31 -16.35 -19.02
C LEU A 73 24.30 -15.98 -20.51
N LYS A 74 25.16 -15.02 -20.92
CA LYS A 74 25.51 -14.69 -22.31
C LYS A 74 26.94 -14.18 -22.39
#